data_AF-A0A9D0AW63-F1
#
_entry.id   AF-A0A9D0AW63-F1
#
_cell.length_a   1.000
_cell.length_b   1.000
_cell.length_c   1.000
_cell.angle_alpha   90.00
_cell.angle_beta   90.00
_cell.angle_gamma   90.00
#
_symmetry.space_group_name_H-M   'P 1'
#
loop_
_entity.id
_entity.type
_entity.pdbx_description
1 polymer ?
#
loop_
_entity_poly.entity_id
_entity_poly.type
_entity_poly.pdbx_seq_one_letter_code
_entity_poly.pdbx_strand_id
1 'polypeptide(L)'
;MFNPTELVIDGFVEQLDKAYKRNYGELEASNSEIISWAGRMALEHFANSDALYHNMEHTIMVTLVGQEILRGKHIREGGVSHRDWLNFIISLLCHDIGHVRGICRDDNGGRYTTGIKNEMVTLPQGATDASMSPYHVDRGKLFIRERFGGNPIIDAEVIAANIELTRFPVPDDTDHQSTSS
;
A
#
# COMPACT_ATOMS: atom_id res chain seq x y z
N MET A 1 15.24 -7.40 23.33
CA MET A 1 13.95 -6.97 23.92
C MET A 1 12.86 -7.60 23.05
N PHE A 2 11.80 -8.17 23.62
CA PHE A 2 10.74 -8.81 22.85
C PHE A 2 9.84 -7.74 22.20
N ASN A 3 9.67 -7.79 20.88
CA ASN A 3 8.82 -6.87 20.13
C ASN A 3 7.69 -7.65 19.42
N PRO A 4 6.45 -7.63 19.96
CA PRO A 4 5.31 -8.32 19.34
C PRO A 4 5.04 -7.88 17.89
N THR A 5 5.24 -6.59 17.60
CA THR A 5 5.03 -6.02 16.26
C THR A 5 5.95 -6.69 15.24
N GLU A 6 7.22 -6.89 15.59
CA GLU A 6 8.21 -7.52 14.71
C GLU A 6 7.81 -8.95 14.34
N LEU A 7 7.29 -9.72 15.30
CA LEU A 7 6.80 -11.08 15.05
C LEU A 7 5.61 -11.11 14.08
N VAL A 8 4.69 -10.14 14.18
CA VAL A 8 3.54 -10.03 13.28
C VAL A 8 4.02 -9.67 11.87
N ILE A 9 4.93 -8.70 11.75
CA ILE A 9 5.52 -8.29 10.47
C ILE A 9 6.25 -9.47 9.82
N ASP A 10 7.09 -10.18 10.57
CA ASP A 10 7.82 -11.37 10.08
C ASP A 10 6.88 -12.45 9.57
N GLY A 11 5.85 -12.79 10.37
CA GLY A 11 4.88 -13.80 10.00
C GLY A 11 4.09 -13.44 8.75
N PHE A 12 3.69 -12.18 8.62
CA PHE A 12 2.99 -11.69 7.43
C PHE A 12 3.87 -11.70 6.18
N VAL A 13 5.11 -11.21 6.29
CA VAL A 13 6.07 -11.19 5.18
C VAL A 13 6.37 -12.60 4.69
N GLU A 14 6.48 -13.57 5.59
CA GLU A 14 6.63 -14.98 5.22
C GLU A 14 5.42 -15.51 4.42
N GLN A 15 4.19 -15.06 4.72
CA GLN A 15 3.00 -15.43 3.92
C GLN A 15 3.07 -14.85 2.51
N LEU A 16 3.53 -13.61 2.35
CA LEU A 16 3.67 -12.99 1.02
C LEU A 16 4.72 -13.74 0.17
N ASP A 17 5.87 -14.08 0.75
CA ASP A 17 6.92 -14.84 0.08
C ASP A 17 6.44 -16.24 -0.35
N LYS A 18 5.77 -16.96 0.56
CA LYS A 18 5.18 -18.28 0.27
C LYS A 18 4.17 -18.19 -0.88
N ALA A 19 3.34 -17.15 -0.89
CA ALA A 19 2.34 -16.98 -1.93
C ALA A 19 2.96 -16.65 -3.29
N TYR A 20 3.98 -15.80 -3.35
CA TYR A 20 4.69 -15.53 -4.60
C TYR A 20 5.33 -16.81 -5.16
N LYS A 21 6.13 -17.51 -4.34
CA LYS A 21 6.80 -18.76 -4.72
C LYS A 21 5.82 -19.85 -5.15
N ARG A 22 4.63 -19.92 -4.54
CA ARG A 22 3.59 -20.88 -4.93
C ARG A 22 3.06 -20.64 -6.34
N ASN A 23 2.97 -19.39 -6.80
CA ASN A 23 2.41 -19.05 -8.11
C ASN A 23 3.48 -18.99 -9.21
N TYR A 24 4.70 -18.56 -8.89
CA TYR A 24 5.75 -18.29 -9.88
C TYR A 24 7.02 -19.14 -9.70
N GLY A 25 7.17 -19.90 -8.60
CA GLY A 25 8.37 -20.67 -8.32
C GLY A 25 9.60 -19.77 -8.20
N GLU A 26 10.68 -20.15 -8.90
CA GLU A 26 11.93 -19.38 -8.99
C GLU A 26 11.90 -18.30 -10.08
N LEU A 27 10.78 -18.16 -10.81
CA LEU A 27 10.63 -17.12 -11.82
C LEU A 27 10.73 -15.75 -11.15
N GLU A 28 11.74 -14.98 -11.54
CA GLU A 28 11.95 -13.61 -11.05
C GLU A 28 11.94 -13.56 -9.51
N ALA A 29 12.71 -14.45 -8.88
CA ALA A 29 12.78 -14.61 -7.42
C ALA A 29 13.02 -13.28 -6.66
N SER A 30 13.70 -12.33 -7.29
CA SER A 30 13.91 -10.98 -6.74
C SER A 30 12.61 -10.24 -6.42
N ASN A 31 11.49 -10.52 -7.12
CA ASN A 31 10.20 -9.91 -6.80
C ASN A 31 9.68 -10.36 -5.44
N SER A 32 9.93 -11.61 -5.03
CA SER A 32 9.53 -12.09 -3.70
C SER A 32 10.26 -11.32 -2.59
N GLU A 33 11.55 -11.05 -2.81
CA GLU A 33 12.38 -10.26 -1.90
C GLU A 33 11.91 -8.80 -1.85
N ILE A 34 11.57 -8.21 -3.01
CA ILE A 34 11.02 -6.85 -3.10
C ILE A 34 9.68 -6.75 -2.38
N ILE A 35 8.76 -7.71 -2.59
CA ILE A 35 7.47 -7.78 -1.89
C ILE A 35 7.69 -7.88 -0.39
N SER A 36 8.62 -8.74 0.04
CA SER A 36 8.94 -8.93 1.45
C SER A 36 9.46 -7.64 2.09
N TRP A 37 10.38 -6.96 1.41
CA TRP A 37 10.89 -5.66 1.84
C TRP A 37 9.78 -4.59 1.88
N ALA A 38 8.93 -4.53 0.86
CA ALA A 38 7.82 -3.58 0.81
C ALA A 38 6.81 -3.84 1.94
N GLY A 39 6.55 -5.10 2.27
CA GLY A 39 5.70 -5.51 3.39
C GLY A 39 6.25 -5.01 4.72
N ARG A 40 7.54 -5.21 4.98
CA ARG A 40 8.20 -4.68 6.18
C ARG A 40 8.10 -3.16 6.26
N MET A 41 8.48 -2.49 5.18
CA MET A 41 8.45 -1.03 5.09
C MET A 41 7.06 -0.46 5.38
N ALA A 42 6.02 -1.00 4.73
CA ALA A 42 4.66 -0.52 4.94
C ALA A 42 4.20 -0.75 6.39
N LEU A 43 4.39 -1.96 6.93
CA LEU A 43 3.91 -2.29 8.26
C LEU A 43 4.69 -1.58 9.38
N GLU A 44 5.98 -1.30 9.20
CA GLU A 44 6.76 -0.47 10.12
C GLU A 44 6.20 0.97 10.18
N HIS A 45 5.74 1.52 9.06
CA HIS A 45 5.06 2.82 9.06
C HIS A 45 3.71 2.75 9.76
N PHE A 46 2.88 1.75 9.45
CA PHE A 46 1.58 1.59 10.09
C PHE A 46 1.67 1.28 11.60
N ALA A 47 2.72 0.57 12.03
CA ALA A 47 2.96 0.30 13.44
C ALA A 47 3.26 1.56 14.26
N ASN A 48 3.73 2.62 13.60
CA ASN A 48 3.97 3.93 14.22
C ASN A 48 2.76 4.88 14.08
N SER A 49 1.68 4.47 13.42
CA SER A 49 0.46 5.25 13.26
C SER A 49 -0.41 5.21 14.52
N ASP A 50 -1.09 6.31 14.83
CA ASP A 50 -2.12 6.38 15.87
C ASP A 50 -3.56 6.32 15.31
N ALA A 51 -3.72 5.94 14.03
CA ALA A 51 -5.02 5.60 13.47
C ALA A 51 -5.55 4.29 14.07
N LEU A 52 -6.78 4.30 14.58
CA LEU A 52 -7.36 3.11 15.25
C LEU A 52 -7.81 2.01 14.28
N TYR A 53 -8.14 2.34 13.03
CA TYR A 53 -8.67 1.36 12.06
C TYR A 53 -7.75 1.17 10.84
N HIS A 54 -7.39 2.23 10.12
CA HIS A 54 -6.45 2.16 8.98
C HIS A 54 -5.00 1.98 9.48
N ASN A 55 -4.75 0.81 10.07
CA ASN A 55 -3.56 0.46 10.82
C ASN A 55 -2.90 -0.80 10.24
N MET A 56 -1.87 -1.29 10.93
CA MET A 56 -1.10 -2.47 10.51
C MET A 56 -1.97 -3.71 10.30
N GLU A 57 -2.92 -3.98 11.20
CA GLU A 57 -3.80 -5.15 11.14
C GLU A 57 -4.76 -5.07 9.95
N HIS A 58 -5.32 -3.88 9.70
CA HIS A 58 -6.16 -3.63 8.52
C HIS A 58 -5.39 -3.87 7.23
N THR A 59 -4.19 -3.30 7.10
CA THR A 59 -3.34 -3.49 5.91
C THR A 59 -2.99 -4.96 5.68
N ILE A 60 -2.68 -5.72 6.74
CA ILE A 60 -2.46 -7.17 6.65
C ILE A 60 -3.71 -7.87 6.09
N MET A 61 -4.89 -7.61 6.66
CA MET A 61 -6.13 -8.27 6.22
C MET A 61 -6.46 -7.95 4.75
N VAL A 62 -6.41 -6.67 4.36
CA VAL A 62 -6.68 -6.24 2.98
C VAL A 62 -5.69 -6.88 2.02
N THR A 63 -4.41 -6.91 2.37
CA THR A 63 -3.37 -7.49 1.51
C THR A 63 -3.56 -8.99 1.34
N LEU A 64 -3.82 -9.75 2.41
CA LEU A 64 -4.03 -11.20 2.32
C LEU A 64 -5.29 -11.57 1.52
N VAL A 65 -6.40 -10.83 1.73
CA VAL A 65 -7.63 -11.05 0.96
C VAL A 65 -7.41 -10.70 -0.52
N GLY A 66 -6.81 -9.55 -0.82
CA GLY A 66 -6.50 -9.15 -2.19
C GLY A 66 -5.56 -10.12 -2.90
N GLN A 67 -4.58 -10.66 -2.18
CA GLN A 67 -3.70 -11.71 -2.69
C GLN A 67 -4.47 -12.97 -3.11
N GLU A 68 -5.43 -13.44 -2.30
CA GLU A 68 -6.24 -14.60 -2.66
C GLU A 68 -7.22 -14.30 -3.81
N ILE A 69 -7.74 -13.06 -3.91
CA ILE A 69 -8.54 -12.61 -5.06
C ILE A 69 -7.69 -12.65 -6.34
N LEU A 70 -6.49 -12.08 -6.32
CA LEU A 70 -5.59 -12.07 -7.47
C LEU A 70 -5.19 -13.48 -7.88
N ARG A 71 -4.89 -14.35 -6.91
CA ARG A 71 -4.64 -15.78 -7.13
C ARG A 71 -5.85 -16.46 -7.78
N GLY A 72 -7.06 -16.21 -7.29
CA GLY A 72 -8.30 -16.73 -7.87
C GLY A 72 -8.47 -16.30 -9.32
N LYS A 73 -8.23 -15.02 -9.63
CA LYS A 73 -8.23 -14.49 -11.00
C LYS A 73 -7.19 -15.21 -11.88
N HIS A 74 -5.96 -15.35 -11.40
CA HIS A 74 -4.90 -16.05 -12.14
C HIS A 74 -5.27 -17.51 -12.45
N ILE A 75 -5.85 -18.23 -11.48
CA ILE A 75 -6.28 -19.62 -11.69
C ILE A 75 -7.46 -19.71 -12.67
N ARG A 76 -8.44 -18.81 -12.54
CA ARG A 76 -9.68 -18.86 -13.33
C ARG A 76 -9.51 -18.36 -14.75
N GLU A 77 -8.75 -17.29 -14.93
CA GLU A 77 -8.67 -16.52 -16.18
C GLU A 77 -7.25 -16.51 -16.77
N GLY A 78 -6.22 -16.84 -15.99
CA GLY A 78 -4.82 -16.72 -16.41
C GLY A 78 -4.35 -15.27 -16.46
N GLY A 79 -3.22 -15.04 -17.15
CA GLY A 79 -2.79 -13.69 -17.55
C GLY A 79 -2.12 -12.82 -16.48
N VAL A 80 -2.27 -13.12 -15.18
CA VAL A 80 -1.54 -12.37 -14.12
C VAL A 80 -0.06 -12.69 -14.16
N SER A 81 0.75 -11.75 -14.68
CA SER A 81 2.20 -11.86 -14.71
C SER A 81 2.82 -11.65 -13.33
N HIS A 82 4.08 -12.03 -13.17
CA HIS A 82 4.83 -11.76 -11.94
C HIS A 82 4.94 -10.26 -11.63
N ARG A 83 4.92 -9.39 -12.66
CA ARG A 83 4.92 -7.92 -12.49
C ARG A 83 3.57 -7.41 -12.02
N ASP A 84 2.48 -7.95 -12.56
CA ASP A 84 1.12 -7.62 -12.10
C ASP A 84 0.98 -7.98 -10.63
N TRP A 85 1.45 -9.17 -10.23
CA TRP A 85 1.48 -9.59 -8.84
C TRP A 85 2.31 -8.67 -7.95
N LEU A 86 3.55 -8.36 -8.36
CA LEU A 86 4.43 -7.44 -7.63
C LEU A 86 3.77 -6.09 -7.39
N ASN A 87 3.34 -5.41 -8.45
CA ASN A 87 2.77 -4.08 -8.36
C ASN A 87 1.44 -4.08 -7.59
N PHE A 88 0.60 -5.11 -7.78
CA PHE A 88 -0.66 -5.22 -7.07
C PHE A 88 -0.47 -5.42 -5.56
N ILE A 89 0.43 -6.33 -5.15
CA ILE A 89 0.72 -6.52 -3.72
C ILE A 89 1.28 -5.25 -3.09
N ILE A 90 2.21 -4.54 -3.76
CA ILE A 90 2.71 -3.25 -3.25
C ILE A 90 1.58 -2.21 -3.16
N SER A 91 0.65 -2.22 -4.11
CA SER A 91 -0.54 -1.35 -4.08
C SER A 91 -1.39 -1.62 -2.85
N LEU A 92 -1.68 -2.89 -2.54
CA LEU A 92 -2.44 -3.27 -1.33
C LEU A 92 -1.68 -2.91 -0.05
N LEU A 93 -0.37 -3.13 -0.01
CA LEU A 93 0.45 -2.76 1.15
C LEU A 93 0.44 -1.25 1.41
N CYS A 94 0.32 -0.45 0.36
CA CYS A 94 0.42 1.01 0.45
C CYS A 94 -0.92 1.74 0.28
N HIS A 95 -2.05 1.04 0.14
CA HIS A 95 -3.33 1.66 -0.21
C HIS A 95 -3.74 2.76 0.77
N ASP A 96 -3.54 2.52 2.07
CA ASP A 96 -3.87 3.45 3.14
C ASP A 96 -2.66 4.22 3.69
N ILE A 97 -1.47 4.08 3.08
CA ILE A 97 -0.22 4.61 3.66
C ILE A 97 -0.24 6.14 3.84
N GLY A 98 -1.05 6.83 3.02
CA GLY A 98 -1.20 8.28 3.12
C GLY A 98 -1.90 8.75 4.40
N HIS A 99 -2.47 7.86 5.21
CA HIS A 99 -2.93 8.19 6.56
C HIS A 99 -1.77 8.53 7.50
N VAL A 100 -0.61 7.90 7.30
CA VAL A 100 0.55 8.06 8.18
C VAL A 100 1.12 9.48 8.04
N ARG A 101 1.19 10.21 9.15
CA ARG A 101 1.86 11.52 9.21
C ARG A 101 3.38 11.36 9.17
N GLY A 102 4.07 12.31 8.53
CA GLY A 102 5.54 12.26 8.41
C GLY A 102 6.04 11.31 7.32
N ILE A 103 5.15 10.76 6.50
CA ILE A 103 5.48 9.76 5.48
C ILE A 103 6.01 10.41 4.18
N CYS A 104 5.51 11.58 3.83
CA CYS A 104 5.92 12.31 2.63
C CYS A 104 7.09 13.25 2.94
N ARG A 105 7.95 13.52 1.94
CA ARG A 105 9.16 14.34 2.10
C ARG A 105 8.92 15.73 2.69
N ASP A 106 7.81 16.35 2.32
CA ASP A 106 7.48 17.73 2.71
C ASP A 106 6.77 17.83 4.07
N ASP A 107 6.44 16.69 4.70
CA ASP A 107 5.86 16.68 6.05
C ASP A 107 6.88 17.19 7.08
N ASN A 108 6.56 18.26 7.79
CA ASN A 108 7.47 18.86 8.76
C ASN A 108 6.74 19.72 9.81
N GLY A 109 7.22 19.67 11.06
CA GLY A 109 6.82 20.61 12.12
C GLY A 109 5.31 20.68 12.38
N GLY A 110 4.58 19.56 12.27
CA GLY A 110 3.13 19.51 12.44
C GLY A 110 2.31 20.01 11.25
N ARG A 111 2.98 20.29 10.11
CA ARG A 111 2.37 20.57 8.81
C ARG A 111 2.61 19.38 7.90
N TYR A 112 1.56 18.93 7.24
CA TYR A 112 1.59 17.74 6.41
C TYR A 112 1.08 18.06 5.01
N THR A 113 1.72 17.52 3.97
CA THR A 113 1.25 17.72 2.59
C THR A 113 -0.10 17.06 2.38
N THR A 114 -0.98 17.65 1.58
CA THR A 114 -2.21 16.95 1.18
C THR A 114 -1.97 15.98 0.03
N GLY A 115 -0.76 15.97 -0.56
CA GLY A 115 -0.47 15.27 -1.82
C GLY A 115 -1.01 15.98 -3.06
N ILE A 116 -1.77 17.07 -2.88
CA ILE A 116 -2.36 17.85 -3.96
C ILE A 116 -1.53 19.13 -4.14
N LYS A 117 -0.77 19.18 -5.23
CA LYS A 117 0.12 20.32 -5.55
C LYS A 117 1.05 20.61 -4.36
N ASN A 118 1.07 21.85 -3.87
CA ASN A 118 1.87 22.31 -2.73
C ASN A 118 1.00 22.66 -1.52
N GLU A 119 -0.19 22.04 -1.42
CA GLU A 119 -1.10 22.29 -0.32
C GLU A 119 -0.66 21.54 0.94
N MET A 120 -0.76 22.21 2.08
CA MET A 120 -0.36 21.69 3.38
C MET A 120 -1.51 21.86 4.36
N VAL A 121 -1.69 20.90 5.26
CA VAL A 121 -2.66 20.93 6.34
C VAL A 121 -1.96 20.88 7.70
N THR A 122 -2.55 21.56 8.68
CA THR A 122 -2.22 21.39 10.10
C THR A 122 -3.37 20.69 10.79
N LEU A 123 -3.07 19.74 11.67
CA LEU A 123 -4.11 19.06 12.43
C LEU A 123 -4.28 19.69 13.82
N PRO A 124 -5.50 19.70 14.38
CA PRO A 124 -5.73 20.09 15.76
C PRO A 124 -4.89 19.26 16.73
N GLN A 125 -4.56 19.84 17.89
CA GLN A 125 -3.90 19.09 18.95
C GLN A 125 -4.75 17.87 19.37
N GLY A 126 -4.12 16.70 19.49
CA GLY A 126 -4.80 15.45 19.84
C GLY A 126 -5.51 14.75 18.68
N ALA A 127 -5.47 15.30 17.47
CA ALA A 127 -5.90 14.60 16.26
C ALA A 127 -4.99 13.40 15.97
N THR A 128 -5.59 12.31 15.50
CA THR A 128 -4.87 11.10 15.04
C THR A 128 -4.65 11.14 13.53
N ASP A 129 -3.86 10.20 13.02
CA ASP A 129 -3.63 9.92 11.60
C ASP A 129 -4.93 9.70 10.82
N ALA A 130 -6.01 9.28 11.49
CA ALA A 130 -7.35 9.20 10.87
C ALA A 130 -7.85 10.57 10.34
N SER A 131 -7.32 11.68 10.84
CA SER A 131 -7.65 13.02 10.32
C SER A 131 -7.10 13.28 8.92
N MET A 132 -6.22 12.40 8.42
CA MET A 132 -5.65 12.47 7.08
C MET A 132 -6.53 11.78 6.03
N SER A 133 -7.65 11.15 6.41
CA SER A 133 -8.56 10.47 5.48
C SER A 133 -8.99 11.31 4.26
N PRO A 134 -9.24 12.63 4.34
CA PRO A 134 -9.53 13.42 3.14
C PRO A 134 -8.41 13.47 2.10
N TYR A 135 -7.18 13.16 2.51
CA TYR A 135 -5.96 13.32 1.71
C TYR A 135 -5.20 12.01 1.48
N HIS A 136 -5.62 10.90 2.12
CA HIS A 136 -4.82 9.67 2.16
C HIS A 136 -4.48 9.12 0.77
N VAL A 137 -5.41 9.17 -0.19
CA VAL A 137 -5.16 8.70 -1.56
C VAL A 137 -4.09 9.54 -2.25
N ASP A 138 -4.22 10.86 -2.22
CA ASP A 138 -3.27 11.77 -2.87
C ASP A 138 -1.89 11.73 -2.19
N ARG A 139 -1.88 11.65 -0.86
CA ARG A 139 -0.65 11.43 -0.08
C ARG A 139 0.00 10.08 -0.38
N GLY A 140 -0.78 9.00 -0.47
CA GLY A 140 -0.29 7.66 -0.80
C GLY A 140 0.35 7.63 -2.18
N LYS A 141 -0.30 8.21 -3.18
CA LYS A 141 0.27 8.37 -4.53
C LYS A 141 1.56 9.19 -4.52
N LEU A 142 1.61 10.29 -3.76
CA LEU A 142 2.82 11.10 -3.62
C LEU A 142 3.96 10.28 -3.00
N PHE A 143 3.71 9.59 -1.89
CA PHE A 143 4.70 8.73 -1.22
C PHE A 143 5.26 7.68 -2.18
N ILE A 144 4.40 6.99 -2.94
CA ILE A 144 4.83 5.99 -3.92
C ILE A 144 5.76 6.59 -4.96
N ARG A 145 5.45 7.78 -5.50
CA ARG A 145 6.31 8.46 -6.47
C ARG A 145 7.63 8.89 -5.85
N GLU A 146 7.61 9.44 -4.64
CA GLU A 146 8.82 9.83 -3.92
C GLU A 146 9.74 8.65 -3.61
N ARG A 147 9.14 7.50 -3.28
CA ARG A 147 9.84 6.28 -2.87
C ARG A 147 10.33 5.45 -4.05
N PHE A 148 9.54 5.35 -5.12
CA PHE A 148 9.73 4.39 -6.20
C PHE A 148 9.86 5.00 -7.60
N GLY A 149 9.69 6.32 -7.78
CA GLY A 149 9.66 6.95 -9.10
C GLY A 149 10.91 6.77 -9.98
N GLY A 150 12.04 6.35 -9.41
CA GLY A 150 13.27 6.00 -10.15
C GLY A 150 13.60 4.51 -10.16
N ASN A 151 12.71 3.65 -9.66
CA ASN A 151 12.97 2.21 -9.56
C ASN A 151 12.69 1.52 -10.91
N PRO A 152 13.63 0.73 -11.46
CA PRO A 152 13.45 0.09 -12.76
C PRO A 152 12.55 -1.17 -12.74
N ILE A 153 12.21 -1.68 -11.55
CA ILE A 153 11.44 -2.91 -11.37
C ILE A 153 10.02 -2.59 -10.88
N ILE A 154 9.89 -1.63 -9.96
CA ILE A 154 8.63 -1.21 -9.36
C ILE A 154 8.04 -0.06 -10.18
N ASP A 155 6.84 -0.25 -10.73
CA ASP A 155 6.16 0.79 -11.48
C ASP A 155 5.32 1.67 -10.55
N ALA A 156 5.89 2.83 -10.19
CA ALA A 156 5.27 3.78 -9.28
C ALA A 156 3.92 4.33 -9.80
N GLU A 157 3.75 4.48 -11.12
CA GLU A 157 2.53 5.03 -11.68
C GLU A 157 1.42 4.00 -11.73
N VAL A 158 1.73 2.72 -12.01
CA VAL A 158 0.76 1.63 -11.86
C VAL A 158 0.27 1.52 -10.42
N ILE A 159 1.19 1.58 -9.45
CA ILE A 159 0.81 1.52 -8.03
C ILE A 159 -0.03 2.74 -7.65
N ALA A 160 0.37 3.95 -8.06
CA ALA A 160 -0.40 5.16 -7.80
C ALA A 160 -1.80 5.11 -8.43
N ALA A 161 -1.94 4.55 -9.63
CA ALA A 161 -3.23 4.33 -10.27
C ALA A 161 -4.10 3.32 -9.50
N ASN A 162 -3.51 2.22 -9.01
CA ASN A 162 -4.23 1.25 -8.18
C ASN A 162 -4.69 1.86 -6.85
N ILE A 163 -3.88 2.72 -6.23
CA ILE A 163 -4.26 3.44 -5.00
C ILE A 163 -5.43 4.39 -5.28
N GLU A 164 -5.49 5.03 -6.45
CA GLU A 164 -6.62 5.90 -6.82
C GLU A 164 -7.96 5.18 -6.75
N LEU A 165 -8.00 3.89 -7.13
CA LEU A 165 -9.21 3.06 -7.09
C LEU A 165 -9.73 2.75 -5.68
N THR A 166 -9.04 3.22 -4.64
CA THR A 166 -9.50 3.17 -3.24
C THR A 166 -10.19 4.45 -2.78
N ARG A 167 -10.27 5.48 -3.63
CA ARG A 167 -10.83 6.78 -3.26
C ARG A 167 -12.30 6.68 -2.86
N PHE A 168 -12.58 7.31 -1.72
CA PHE A 168 -13.93 7.48 -1.21
C PHE A 168 -14.21 8.96 -0.84
N PRO A 169 -15.40 9.51 -1.17
CA PRO A 169 -16.45 8.93 -2.01
C PRO A 169 -15.96 8.53 -3.40
N VAL A 170 -16.56 7.48 -3.96
CA VAL A 170 -16.15 6.94 -5.27
C VAL A 170 -16.38 8.03 -6.34
N PRO A 171 -15.34 8.39 -7.12
CA PRO A 171 -15.48 9.35 -8.21
C PRO A 171 -16.48 8.91 -9.27
N ASP A 172 -17.20 9.86 -9.87
CA ASP A 172 -18.07 9.63 -11.02
C ASP A 172 -17.27 9.75 -12.33
N ASP A 173 -16.36 8.81 -12.56
CA ASP A 173 -15.53 8.73 -13.76
C ASP A 173 -15.55 7.32 -14.39
N THR A 174 -14.86 7.16 -15.53
CA THR A 174 -14.82 5.89 -16.26
C THR A 174 -14.04 4.78 -15.56
N ASP A 175 -13.03 5.15 -14.78
CA ASP A 175 -12.09 4.20 -14.18
C ASP A 175 -12.69 3.51 -12.95
N HIS A 176 -13.67 4.17 -12.31
CA HIS A 176 -14.40 3.65 -11.16
C HIS A 176 -15.75 3.01 -11.52
N GLN A 177 -16.03 2.82 -12.82
CA GLN A 177 -17.25 2.14 -13.24
C GLN A 177 -17.27 0.68 -12.80
N SER A 178 -18.43 0.20 -12.39
CA SER A 178 -18.65 -1.22 -12.09
C SER A 178 -18.24 -2.06 -13.29
N THR A 179 -17.31 -2.99 -13.09
CA THR A 179 -17.03 -4.03 -14.08
C THR A 179 -18.18 -5.04 -14.06
N SER A 180 -19.16 -4.85 -14.94
CA SER A 180 -20.26 -5.80 -15.14
C SER A 180 -19.70 -7.21 -15.30
N SER A 181 -20.12 -8.15 -14.44
CA SER A 181 -19.88 -9.59 -14.62
C SER A 181 -21.03 -10.22 -15.40
#